data_AF-A0A6M8UCD5-F1
#
_entry.id   AF-A0A6M8UCD5-F1
#
_cell.length_a   1.000
_cell.length_b   1.000
_cell.length_c   1.000
_cell.angle_alpha   90.00
_cell.angle_beta   90.00
_cell.angle_gamma   90.00
#
_symmetry.space_group_name_H-M   'P 1'
#
loop_
_entity.id
_entity.type
_entity.pdbx_description
1 polymer ?
#
loop_
_entity_poly.entity_id
_entity_poly.type
_entity_poly.pdbx_seq_one_letter_code
_entity_poly.pdbx_strand_id
1 'polypeptide(L)'
;MFAVIFGRPGCPYCVRAKELAEKLTESRDDFNFRYVDIHAEGISKADLEKTVGKPVETVPQIFLDQKHIGGCTDFEAYAKEHLSLFQES
;
A
#
# COMPACT_ATOMS: atom_id res chain seq x y z
N MET A 1 4.10 6.06 -11.43
CA MET A 1 3.11 5.73 -10.38
C MET A 1 3.84 5.56 -9.06
N PHE A 2 3.27 6.03 -7.95
CA PHE A 2 3.95 5.97 -6.64
C PHE A 2 3.03 5.45 -5.54
N ALA A 3 3.38 4.31 -4.94
CA ALA A 3 2.64 3.71 -3.84
C ALA A 3 3.24 4.08 -2.47
N VAL A 4 2.41 4.45 -1.51
CA VAL A 4 2.81 4.66 -0.12
C VAL A 4 2.10 3.64 0.75
N ILE A 5 2.88 2.82 1.43
CA ILE A 5 2.38 1.75 2.30
C ILE A 5 2.60 2.18 3.74
N PHE A 6 1.51 2.56 4.41
CA PHE A 6 1.50 2.83 5.83
C PHE A 6 1.32 1.52 6.59
N GLY A 7 2.40 1.09 7.21
CA GLY A 7 2.45 -0.17 7.95
C GLY A 7 3.00 0.02 9.34
N ARG A 8 3.01 -1.08 10.09
CA ARG A 8 3.72 -1.18 11.36
C ARG A 8 4.67 -2.37 11.33
N PRO A 9 5.84 -2.26 11.96
CA PRO A 9 6.80 -3.36 12.06
C PRO A 9 6.17 -4.52 12.83
N GLY A 10 6.42 -5.75 12.36
CA GLY A 10 5.85 -6.96 12.96
C GLY A 10 4.44 -7.34 12.50
N CYS A 11 3.90 -6.72 11.45
CA CYS A 11 2.63 -7.11 10.87
C CYS A 11 2.81 -7.91 9.56
N PRO A 12 2.33 -9.17 9.46
CA PRO A 12 2.55 -10.01 8.28
C PRO A 12 1.90 -9.44 7.01
N TYR A 13 0.76 -8.76 7.14
CA TYR A 13 0.09 -8.12 6.01
C TYR A 13 0.87 -6.92 5.46
N CYS A 14 1.59 -6.18 6.31
CA CYS A 14 2.43 -5.06 5.87
C CYS A 14 3.61 -5.56 5.02
N VAL A 15 4.21 -6.69 5.42
CA VAL A 15 5.28 -7.34 4.66
C VAL A 15 4.78 -7.79 3.29
N ARG A 16 3.61 -8.46 3.22
CA ARG A 16 3.01 -8.87 1.94
C ARG A 16 2.74 -7.72 0.99
N ALA A 17 2.17 -6.62 1.50
CA ALA A 17 1.93 -5.42 0.69
C ALA A 17 3.24 -4.83 0.15
N LYS A 18 4.29 -4.81 0.97
CA LYS A 18 5.64 -4.37 0.57
C LYS A 18 6.19 -5.26 -0.54
N GLU A 19 6.17 -6.58 -0.36
CA GLU A 19 6.64 -7.55 -1.36
C GLU A 19 5.90 -7.41 -2.70
N LEU A 20 4.59 -7.17 -2.68
CA LEU A 20 3.83 -6.93 -3.89
C LEU A 20 4.28 -5.65 -4.61
N ALA A 21 4.50 -4.58 -3.86
CA ALA A 21 4.99 -3.32 -4.40
C ALA A 21 6.43 -3.41 -4.91
N GLU A 22 7.28 -4.22 -4.27
CA GLU A 22 8.63 -4.54 -4.76
C GLU A 22 8.53 -5.25 -6.11
N LYS A 23 7.73 -6.31 -6.22
CA LYS A 23 7.51 -7.00 -7.49
C LYS A 23 6.99 -6.10 -8.60
N LEU A 24 6.09 -5.18 -8.27
CA LEU A 24 5.58 -4.19 -9.22
C LEU A 24 6.66 -3.24 -9.70
N THR A 25 7.53 -2.78 -8.79
CA THR A 25 8.68 -1.92 -9.11
C THR A 25 9.69 -2.66 -9.97
N GLU A 26 9.92 -3.95 -9.71
CA GLU A 26 10.80 -4.81 -10.52
C GLU A 26 10.20 -5.11 -11.90
N SER A 27 8.88 -5.26 -11.98
CA SER A 27 8.18 -5.54 -13.25
C SER A 27 7.95 -4.28 -14.10
N ARG A 28 7.96 -3.10 -13.46
CA ARG A 28 7.65 -1.82 -14.10
C ARG A 28 8.58 -0.72 -13.61
N ASP A 29 9.43 -0.22 -14.51
CA ASP A 29 10.30 0.92 -14.23
C ASP A 29 9.54 2.22 -13.91
N ASP A 30 8.27 2.32 -14.30
CA ASP A 30 7.42 3.48 -14.03
C ASP A 30 6.71 3.42 -12.66
N PHE A 31 6.86 2.33 -11.91
CA PHE A 31 6.26 2.14 -10.60
C PHE A 31 7.31 2.24 -9.50
N ASN A 32 7.01 3.00 -8.45
CA ASN A 32 7.84 3.07 -7.25
C ASN A 32 6.96 2.98 -6.01
N PHE A 33 7.54 2.60 -4.88
CA PHE A 33 6.83 2.61 -3.61
C PHE A 33 7.69 3.09 -2.44
N ARG A 34 7.02 3.50 -1.36
CA ARG A 34 7.63 3.85 -0.09
C ARG A 34 6.87 3.20 1.05
N TYR A 35 7.60 2.52 1.92
CA TYR A 35 7.08 2.02 3.19
C TYR A 35 7.22 3.10 4.26
N VAL A 36 6.12 3.40 4.95
CA VAL A 36 6.06 4.38 6.04
C VAL A 36 5.61 3.66 7.30
N ASP A 37 6.43 3.75 8.33
CA ASP A 37 6.11 3.23 9.65
C ASP A 37 5.30 4.28 10.41
N ILE A 38 4.03 3.98 10.64
CA ILE A 38 3.10 4.89 11.33
C ILE A 38 3.52 5.13 12.79
N HIS A 39 4.17 4.17 13.45
CA HIS A 39 4.66 4.34 14.81
C HIS A 39 5.92 5.21 14.83
N ALA A 40 6.83 5.02 13.86
CA ALA A 40 8.04 5.81 13.76
C ALA A 40 7.76 7.28 13.38
N GLU A 41 6.77 7.52 12.52
CA GLU A 41 6.34 8.89 12.14
C GLU A 41 5.39 9.53 13.17
N GLY A 42 4.93 8.77 14.18
CA GLY A 42 3.95 9.27 15.15
C GLY A 42 2.55 9.50 14.55
N ILE A 43 2.25 8.87 13.41
CA ILE A 43 0.95 8.94 12.75
C ILE A 43 -0.02 8.05 13.51
N SER A 44 -1.06 8.66 14.08
CA SER A 44 -2.12 7.90 14.74
C SER A 44 -3.12 7.37 13.72
N LYS A 45 -3.83 6.30 14.11
CA LYS A 45 -4.95 5.78 13.31
C LYS A 45 -5.96 6.87 12.95
N ALA A 46 -6.27 7.75 13.90
CA ALA A 46 -7.16 8.89 13.69
C ALA A 46 -6.69 9.86 12.59
N ASP A 47 -5.37 10.04 12.42
CA ASP A 47 -4.83 10.88 11.34
C ASP A 47 -4.94 10.20 9.98
N LEU A 48 -4.74 8.88 9.94
CA LEU A 48 -5.01 8.08 8.75
C LEU A 48 -6.50 8.14 8.39
N GLU A 49 -7.40 7.98 9.36
CA GLU A 49 -8.85 8.07 9.16
C GLU A 49 -9.27 9.41 8.55
N LYS A 50 -8.71 10.51 9.07
CA LYS A 50 -8.95 11.86 8.52
C LYS A 50 -8.42 12.01 7.11
N THR A 51 -7.24 11.44 6.81
CA THR A 51 -6.61 11.53 5.50
C THR A 51 -7.33 10.67 4.46
N VAL A 52 -7.77 9.48 4.87
CA VAL A 52 -8.49 8.50 4.04
C VAL A 52 -9.95 8.89 3.85
N GLY A 53 -10.57 9.54 4.84
CA GLY A 53 -12.00 9.84 4.85
C GLY A 53 -12.88 8.61 5.12
N LYS A 54 -12.29 7.47 5.52
CA LYS A 54 -12.98 6.24 5.90
C LYS A 54 -12.42 5.74 7.24
N PRO A 55 -13.22 4.99 8.03
CA PRO A 55 -12.71 4.33 9.23
C PRO A 55 -11.59 3.35 8.85
N VAL A 56 -10.42 3.59 9.42
CA VAL A 56 -9.18 2.83 9.26
C VAL A 56 -8.95 2.12 10.58
N GLU A 57 -9.51 0.92 10.69
CA GLU A 57 -9.38 0.12 11.91
C GLU A 57 -8.11 -0.75 11.87
N THR A 58 -7.64 -1.07 10.66
CA THR A 58 -6.60 -2.06 10.39
C THR A 58 -5.45 -1.49 9.55
N VAL A 59 -4.27 -2.05 9.74
CA VAL A 59 -3.06 -1.81 8.92
C VAL A 59 -2.73 -3.10 8.16
N PRO A 60 -2.12 -3.04 6.97
CA PRO A 60 -1.58 -1.86 6.27
C PRO A 60 -2.64 -0.98 5.61
N GLN A 61 -2.30 0.28 5.35
CA GLN A 61 -3.07 1.20 4.52
C GLN A 61 -2.23 1.67 3.34
N ILE A 62 -2.77 1.55 2.14
CA ILE A 62 -2.01 1.72 0.90
C ILE A 62 -2.61 2.87 0.10
N PHE A 63 -1.75 3.79 -0.30
CA PHE A 63 -2.05 4.93 -1.13
C PHE A 63 -1.29 4.81 -2.43
N LEU A 64 -1.87 5.29 -3.51
CA LEU A 64 -1.29 5.28 -4.84
C LEU A 64 -1.53 6.63 -5.49
N ASP A 65 -0.47 7.38 -5.79
CA ASP A 65 -0.56 8.72 -6.36
C ASP A 65 -1.55 9.64 -5.59
N GLN A 66 -1.50 9.57 -4.25
CA GLN A 66 -2.40 10.26 -3.29
C GLN A 66 -3.83 9.72 -3.22
N LYS A 67 -4.19 8.71 -4.01
CA LYS A 67 -5.47 8.01 -3.90
C LYS A 67 -5.36 6.90 -2.88
N HIS A 68 -6.27 6.89 -1.89
CA HIS A 68 -6.38 5.76 -0.98
C HIS A 68 -6.94 4.54 -1.72
N ILE A 69 -6.19 3.43 -1.69
CA ILE A 69 -6.60 2.16 -2.27
C ILE A 69 -7.32 1.31 -1.24
N GLY A 70 -6.77 1.21 -0.03
CA GLY A 70 -7.32 0.37 1.03
C GLY A 70 -6.25 -0.45 1.74
N GLY A 71 -6.61 -1.68 2.09
CA GLY A 71 -5.72 -2.63 2.75
C GLY A 71 -4.86 -3.43 1.76
N CYS A 72 -4.17 -4.45 2.29
CA CYS A 72 -3.39 -5.40 1.47
C CYS A 72 -4.23 -6.02 0.35
N THR A 73 -5.46 -6.46 0.67
CA THR A 73 -6.35 -7.12 -0.28
C THR A 73 -6.83 -6.18 -1.39
N ASP A 74 -7.20 -4.94 -1.05
CA ASP A 74 -7.57 -3.92 -2.06
C ASP A 74 -6.40 -3.62 -2.99
N PHE A 75 -5.18 -3.54 -2.44
CA PHE A 75 -3.98 -3.32 -3.25
C PHE A 75 -3.65 -4.49 -4.16
N GLU A 76 -3.78 -5.73 -3.69
CA GLU A 76 -3.65 -6.93 -4.53
C GLU A 76 -4.66 -6.92 -5.69
N ALA A 77 -5.93 -6.62 -5.41
CA ALA A 77 -6.97 -6.52 -6.42
C ALA A 77 -6.68 -5.39 -7.42
N TYR A 78 -6.33 -4.20 -6.92
CA TYR A 78 -6.00 -3.04 -7.75
C TYR A 78 -4.81 -3.33 -8.64
N ALA A 79 -3.76 -3.94 -8.10
CA ALA A 79 -2.55 -4.21 -8.84
C ALA A 79 -2.76 -5.31 -9.89
N LYS A 80 -3.64 -6.28 -9.63
CA LYS A 80 -4.05 -7.26 -10.63
C LYS A 80 -4.83 -6.61 -11.80
N GLU A 81 -5.75 -5.71 -11.49
CA GLU A 81 -6.67 -5.12 -12.47
C GLU A 81 -6.04 -3.95 -13.26
N HIS A 82 -5.27 -3.09 -12.59
CA HIS A 82 -4.74 -1.84 -13.17
C HIS A 82 -3.25 -1.88 -13.47
N LEU A 83 -2.47 -2.74 -12.79
CA LEU A 83 -1.02 -2.83 -12.97
C LEU A 83 -0.61 -4.06 -13.78
N SER A 84 -1.56 -4.86 -14.23
CA SER A 84 -1.34 -6.04 -15.08
C SER A 84 -0.29 -7.00 -14.52
N LEU A 85 -0.34 -7.27 -13.21
CA LEU A 85 0.58 -8.21 -12.52
C LEU A 85 0.57 -9.66 -13.07
N PHE A 86 -0.37 -9.97 -13.97
CA PHE A 86 -0.48 -11.27 -14.64
C PHE A 86 -0.83 -11.09 -16.12
N GLN A 87 -0.04 -10.33 -16.90
CA GLN A 87 -0.04 -10.58 -18.34
C GLN A 87 0.71 -11.89 -18.59
N GLU A 88 0.00 -13.01 -18.44
CA GLU A 88 0.38 -14.22 -19.14
C GLU A 88 0.17 -13.96 -20.64
N SER A 89 1.29 -13.87 -21.36
CA SER A 89 1.35 -13.94 -22.82
C SER A 89 0.96 -15.33 -23.34
#